data_AF-A0A081PT10-F1
#
_entry.id   AF-A0A081PT10-F1
#
_cell.length_a   1.000
_cell.length_b   1.000
_cell.length_c   1.000
_cell.angle_alpha   90.00
_cell.angle_beta   90.00
_cell.angle_gamma   90.00
#
_symmetry.space_group_name_H-M   'P 1'
#
loop_
_entity.id
_entity.type
_entity.pdbx_description
1 polymer ?
#
loop_
_entity_poly.entity_id
_entity_poly.type
_entity_poly.pdbx_seq_one_letter_code
_entity_poly.pdbx_strand_id
1 'polypeptide(L)'
;MIITYPFLKNPLHRNKSLYRLENQDYASLKYAFEGERKQQTSLSFDEKIYLDWIDAILTYQCEHQLKLAISKIEDILSRISIDKVDYLYILNTLLIFLGYDEDKEKFEQLYDQVSVALSKIDISVREQIELYIKIKYNYCYHLWKQEEMDKSRALLLEIIEFCNKYHSSFRLADLYCLLGNVTEDLDLSVAKDYYIKAKVLYLIENNEVMALKVEQYLMDK
;
A
#
# COMPACT_ATOMS: atom_id res chain seq x y z
N MET A 1 5.04 3.36 2.09
CA MET A 1 3.67 3.28 1.55
C MET A 1 3.60 2.12 0.58
N ILE A 2 2.51 1.36 0.57
CA ILE A 2 2.40 0.12 -0.21
C ILE A 2 1.34 0.31 -1.31
N ILE A 3 1.80 0.53 -2.56
CA ILE A 3 0.97 0.52 -3.77
C ILE A 3 1.06 -0.88 -4.39
N THR A 4 -0.05 -1.60 -4.48
CA THR A 4 -0.10 -2.89 -5.20
C THR A 4 -1.49 -3.13 -5.77
N TYR A 5 -1.56 -3.82 -6.91
CA TYR A 5 -2.80 -4.32 -7.52
C TYR A 5 -2.56 -5.77 -7.98
N PRO A 6 -3.07 -6.78 -7.28
CA PRO A 6 -3.03 -8.15 -7.74
C PRO A 6 -4.34 -8.47 -8.47
N PHE A 7 -4.20 -9.24 -9.54
CA PHE A 7 -5.23 -9.88 -10.37
C PHE A 7 -5.65 -9.16 -11.65
N LEU A 8 -4.91 -9.51 -12.73
CA LEU A 8 -5.52 -10.02 -13.97
C LEU A 8 -4.84 -11.32 -14.35
N LYS A 9 -5.62 -12.41 -14.47
CA LYS A 9 -5.15 -13.78 -14.78
C LYS A 9 -4.65 -13.91 -16.24
N ASN A 10 -3.47 -13.36 -16.61
CA ASN A 10 -2.68 -13.78 -17.79
C ASN A 10 -1.24 -13.16 -17.79
N PRO A 11 -0.17 -13.86 -18.25
CA PRO A 11 0.93 -14.17 -17.33
C PRO A 11 2.35 -13.70 -17.70
N LEU A 12 2.63 -13.09 -18.86
CA LEU A 12 4.04 -12.94 -19.29
C LEU A 12 4.66 -11.53 -19.10
N HIS A 13 3.90 -10.45 -19.26
CA HIS A 13 4.43 -9.08 -19.17
C HIS A 13 4.03 -8.34 -17.89
N ARG A 14 2.84 -8.62 -17.34
CA ARG A 14 2.31 -7.95 -16.13
C ARG A 14 3.03 -8.31 -14.84
N ASN A 15 3.54 -9.54 -14.70
CA ASN A 15 4.34 -9.93 -13.53
C ASN A 15 5.63 -9.08 -13.41
N LYS A 16 6.20 -8.64 -14.54
CA LYS A 16 7.37 -7.75 -14.54
C LYS A 16 7.00 -6.33 -14.15
N SER A 17 5.84 -5.83 -14.56
CA SER A 17 5.34 -4.51 -14.19
C SER A 17 4.97 -4.43 -12.70
N LEU A 18 4.32 -5.47 -12.17
CA LEU A 18 4.03 -5.58 -10.73
C LEU A 18 5.31 -5.71 -9.89
N TYR A 19 6.26 -6.53 -10.33
CA TYR A 19 7.58 -6.61 -9.68
C TYR A 19 8.30 -5.25 -9.68
N ARG A 20 8.20 -4.47 -10.77
CA ARG A 20 8.80 -3.13 -10.83
C ARG A 20 8.11 -2.13 -9.91
N LEU A 21 6.78 -2.20 -9.78
CA LEU A 21 6.03 -1.41 -8.80
C LEU A 21 6.44 -1.74 -7.37
N GLU A 22 6.55 -3.02 -7.03
CA GLU A 22 6.96 -3.47 -5.69
C GLU A 22 8.40 -3.06 -5.36
N ASN A 23 9.28 -3.00 -6.36
CA ASN A 23 10.66 -2.52 -6.24
C ASN A 23 10.83 -1.00 -6.48
N GLN A 24 9.73 -0.26 -6.70
CA GLN A 24 9.73 1.18 -6.98
C GLN A 24 10.60 1.59 -8.19
N ASP A 25 10.79 0.69 -9.15
CA ASP A 25 11.51 0.94 -10.40
C ASP A 25 10.55 1.53 -11.47
N TYR A 26 10.14 2.78 -11.24
CA TYR A 26 9.19 3.49 -12.08
C TYR A 26 9.74 3.83 -13.47
N ALA A 27 11.07 3.98 -13.61
CA ALA A 27 11.71 4.24 -14.89
C ALA A 27 11.57 3.03 -15.83
N SER A 28 11.88 1.82 -15.34
CA SER A 28 11.67 0.60 -16.11
C SER A 28 10.19 0.33 -16.34
N LEU A 29 9.33 0.65 -15.36
CA LEU A 29 7.88 0.50 -15.52
C LEU A 29 7.35 1.36 -16.66
N LYS A 30 7.74 2.64 -16.73
CA LYS A 30 7.35 3.56 -17.80
C LYS A 30 7.74 3.05 -19.17
N TYR A 31 8.97 2.56 -19.32
CA TYR A 31 9.45 2.00 -20.59
C TYR A 31 8.63 0.78 -21.04
N ALA A 32 8.31 -0.15 -20.13
CA ALA A 32 7.46 -1.30 -20.46
C ALA A 32 6.02 -0.87 -20.80
N PHE A 33 5.45 0.04 -20.02
CA PHE A 33 4.10 0.56 -20.21
C PHE A 33 3.92 1.21 -21.58
N GLU A 34 4.86 2.04 -22.02
CA GLU A 34 4.83 2.68 -23.34
C GLU A 34 4.90 1.66 -24.49
N GLY A 35 5.61 0.55 -24.29
CA GLY A 35 5.67 -0.57 -25.23
C GLY A 35 4.33 -1.32 -25.32
N GLU A 36 3.72 -1.63 -24.17
CA GLU A 36 2.43 -2.33 -24.09
C GLU A 36 1.29 -1.51 -24.72
N ARG A 37 1.23 -0.20 -24.44
CA ARG A 37 0.17 0.68 -24.94
C ARG A 37 0.16 0.82 -26.47
N LYS A 38 1.32 0.68 -27.12
CA LYS A 38 1.46 0.79 -28.59
C LYS A 38 1.06 -0.49 -29.33
N GLN A 39 1.06 -1.64 -28.66
CA GLN A 39 0.91 -2.96 -29.30
C GLN A 39 -0.52 -3.52 -29.25
N GLN A 40 -1.45 -2.85 -28.59
CA GLN A 40 -2.75 -3.44 -28.27
C GLN A 40 -3.90 -2.73 -29.02
N THR A 41 -4.36 -3.37 -30.10
CA THR A 41 -5.49 -2.92 -30.91
C THR A 41 -6.85 -3.42 -30.41
N SER A 42 -6.90 -4.37 -29.47
CA SER A 42 -8.14 -4.88 -28.86
C SER A 42 -7.92 -5.29 -27.40
N LEU A 43 -8.09 -4.34 -26.48
CA LEU A 43 -8.04 -4.59 -25.04
C LEU A 43 -9.41 -4.94 -24.47
N SER A 44 -9.46 -5.95 -23.60
CA SER A 44 -10.63 -6.18 -22.75
C SER A 44 -10.79 -5.04 -21.72
N PHE A 45 -11.97 -4.95 -21.11
CA PHE A 45 -12.28 -3.88 -20.15
C PHE A 45 -11.28 -3.87 -18.98
N ASP A 46 -11.03 -5.02 -18.37
CA ASP A 46 -10.17 -5.10 -17.20
C ASP A 46 -8.71 -4.72 -17.54
N GLU A 47 -8.26 -5.00 -18.75
CA GLU A 47 -6.91 -4.63 -19.22
C GLU A 47 -6.78 -3.12 -19.43
N LYS A 48 -7.85 -2.45 -19.90
CA LYS A 48 -7.90 -1.00 -19.98
C LYS A 48 -7.83 -0.38 -18.60
N ILE A 49 -8.61 -0.90 -17.64
CA ILE A 49 -8.58 -0.45 -16.24
C ILE A 49 -7.18 -0.58 -15.65
N TYR A 50 -6.51 -1.71 -15.87
CA TYR A 50 -5.14 -1.92 -15.40
C TYR A 50 -4.16 -0.92 -16.02
N LEU A 51 -4.22 -0.68 -17.33
CA LEU A 51 -3.34 0.28 -17.99
C LEU A 51 -3.60 1.71 -17.54
N ASP A 52 -4.88 2.11 -17.41
CA ASP A 52 -5.26 3.42 -16.89
C ASP A 52 -4.74 3.60 -15.45
N TRP A 53 -4.78 2.55 -14.64
CA TRP A 53 -4.24 2.55 -13.28
C TRP A 53 -2.71 2.73 -13.25
N ILE A 54 -1.97 2.02 -14.11
CA ILE A 54 -0.52 2.20 -14.26
C ILE A 54 -0.20 3.62 -14.75
N ASP A 55 -0.96 4.14 -15.71
CA ASP A 55 -0.81 5.50 -16.23
C ASP A 55 -0.96 6.55 -15.13
N ALA A 56 -1.96 6.40 -14.25
CA ALA A 56 -2.15 7.28 -13.10
C ALA A 56 -0.96 7.23 -12.13
N ILE A 57 -0.42 6.04 -11.84
CA ILE A 57 0.78 5.89 -11.01
C ILE A 57 1.98 6.59 -11.64
N LEU A 58 2.22 6.40 -12.94
CA LEU A 58 3.34 7.01 -13.64
C LEU A 58 3.20 8.54 -13.74
N THR A 59 1.98 9.06 -13.91
CA THR A 59 1.69 10.50 -13.86
C THR A 59 2.10 11.11 -12.52
N TYR A 60 1.89 10.40 -11.40
CA TYR A 60 2.39 10.88 -10.12
C TYR A 60 3.91 10.67 -9.98
N GLN A 61 4.40 9.45 -10.21
CA GLN A 61 5.77 9.05 -9.86
C GLN A 61 6.84 9.61 -10.80
N CYS A 62 6.53 9.79 -12.08
CA CYS A 62 7.48 10.28 -13.08
C CYS A 62 7.25 11.74 -13.48
N GLU A 63 6.00 12.21 -13.43
CA GLU A 63 5.64 13.55 -13.90
C GLU A 63 5.30 14.50 -12.75
N HIS A 64 5.20 13.99 -11.52
CA HIS A 64 4.90 14.75 -10.30
C HIS A 64 3.57 15.52 -10.36
N GLN A 65 2.60 15.04 -11.16
CA GLN A 65 1.30 15.68 -11.33
C GLN A 65 0.23 15.03 -10.43
N LEU A 66 0.29 15.29 -9.13
CA LEU A 66 -0.59 14.66 -8.13
C LEU A 66 -2.09 14.85 -8.42
N LYS A 67 -2.54 16.07 -8.70
CA LYS A 67 -3.96 16.37 -8.95
C LYS A 67 -4.48 15.64 -10.21
N LEU A 68 -3.65 15.51 -11.24
CA LEU A 68 -4.01 14.75 -12.44
C LEU A 68 -4.09 13.25 -12.14
N ALA A 69 -3.12 12.72 -11.38
CA ALA A 69 -3.12 11.32 -10.97
C ALA A 69 -4.36 10.98 -10.13
N ILE A 70 -4.76 11.85 -9.19
CA ILE A 70 -6.01 11.72 -8.43
C ILE A 70 -7.22 11.66 -9.37
N SER A 71 -7.35 12.63 -10.28
CA SER A 71 -8.47 12.67 -11.22
C SER A 71 -8.56 11.42 -12.11
N LYS A 72 -7.41 10.89 -12.56
CA LYS A 72 -7.37 9.63 -13.33
C LYS A 72 -7.87 8.45 -12.49
N ILE A 73 -7.46 8.33 -11.24
CA ILE A 73 -7.94 7.26 -10.35
C ILE A 73 -9.45 7.38 -10.07
N GLU A 74 -9.96 8.59 -9.85
CA GLU A 74 -11.39 8.84 -9.64
C GLU A 74 -12.22 8.45 -10.87
N ASP A 75 -11.74 8.78 -12.08
CA ASP A 75 -12.37 8.36 -13.33
C ASP A 75 -12.41 6.82 -13.46
N ILE A 76 -11.32 6.13 -13.11
CA ILE A 76 -11.28 4.66 -13.10
C ILE A 76 -12.32 4.10 -12.12
N LEU A 77 -12.39 4.63 -10.89
CA LEU A 77 -13.33 4.17 -9.87
C LEU A 77 -14.79 4.38 -10.28
N SER A 78 -15.09 5.45 -11.03
CA SER A 78 -16.45 5.70 -11.55
C SER A 78 -16.94 4.63 -12.55
N ARG A 79 -16.00 3.87 -13.15
CA ARG A 79 -16.28 2.84 -14.16
C ARG A 79 -16.35 1.42 -13.57
N ILE A 80 -15.95 1.23 -12.31
CA ILE A 80 -15.86 -0.10 -11.67
C ILE A 80 -16.95 -0.24 -10.61
N SER A 81 -17.56 -1.43 -10.53
CA SER A 81 -18.51 -1.74 -9.46
C SER A 81 -17.82 -1.78 -8.10
N ILE A 82 -18.42 -1.12 -7.11
CA ILE A 82 -17.94 -1.03 -5.72
C ILE A 82 -17.81 -2.43 -5.07
N ASP A 83 -18.61 -3.41 -5.53
CA ASP A 83 -18.59 -4.77 -4.98
C ASP A 83 -17.41 -5.63 -5.51
N LYS A 84 -16.64 -5.14 -6.48
CA LYS A 84 -15.47 -5.86 -7.01
C LYS A 84 -14.24 -5.61 -6.13
N VAL A 85 -13.44 -6.65 -5.89
CA VAL A 85 -12.15 -6.53 -5.19
C VAL A 85 -11.20 -5.56 -5.90
N ASP A 86 -11.24 -5.50 -7.24
CA ASP A 86 -10.52 -4.52 -8.07
C ASP A 86 -10.74 -3.07 -7.60
N TYR A 87 -11.97 -2.74 -7.20
CA TYR A 87 -12.34 -1.43 -6.69
C TYR A 87 -11.50 -1.09 -5.46
N LEU A 88 -11.34 -2.01 -4.52
CA LEU A 88 -10.56 -1.79 -3.30
C LEU A 88 -9.07 -1.57 -3.57
N TYR A 89 -8.49 -2.25 -4.57
CA TYR A 89 -7.09 -2.04 -4.92
C TYR A 89 -6.84 -0.64 -5.54
N ILE A 90 -7.74 -0.19 -6.42
CA ILE A 90 -7.65 1.16 -7.01
C ILE A 90 -7.95 2.22 -5.95
N LEU A 91 -8.92 1.98 -5.09
CA LEU A 91 -9.27 2.85 -3.97
C LEU A 91 -8.11 3.01 -2.98
N ASN A 92 -7.34 1.95 -2.71
CA ASN A 92 -6.11 2.04 -1.92
C ASN A 92 -5.08 2.99 -2.57
N THR A 93 -5.00 3.01 -3.90
CA THR A 93 -4.12 3.95 -4.63
C THR A 93 -4.64 5.39 -4.52
N LEU A 94 -5.96 5.59 -4.55
CA LEU A 94 -6.55 6.91 -4.30
C LEU A 94 -6.24 7.43 -2.90
N LEU A 95 -6.42 6.59 -1.87
CA LEU A 95 -6.08 6.92 -0.48
C LEU A 95 -4.62 7.35 -0.36
N ILE A 96 -3.71 6.61 -1.02
CA ILE A 96 -2.29 6.93 -1.08
C ILE A 96 -2.05 8.33 -1.65
N PHE A 97 -2.66 8.65 -2.80
CA PHE A 97 -2.51 9.96 -3.43
C PHE A 97 -3.10 11.09 -2.59
N LEU A 98 -4.30 10.89 -2.04
CA LEU A 98 -4.93 11.85 -1.14
C LEU A 98 -4.12 12.04 0.15
N GLY A 99 -3.39 11.01 0.60
CA GLY A 99 -2.48 11.13 1.74
C GLY A 99 -1.30 12.07 1.49
N TYR A 100 -1.00 12.41 0.24
CA TYR A 100 -0.03 13.44 -0.16
C TYR A 100 -0.68 14.77 -0.54
N ASP A 101 -2.01 14.82 -0.55
CA ASP A 101 -2.78 16.02 -0.87
C ASP A 101 -3.07 16.85 0.39
N GLU A 102 -3.37 18.13 0.22
CA GLU A 102 -3.69 19.02 1.35
C GLU A 102 -5.14 18.84 1.85
N ASP A 103 -5.98 18.15 1.09
CA ASP A 103 -7.41 17.96 1.39
C ASP A 103 -7.65 16.78 2.34
N LYS A 104 -7.46 17.06 3.64
CA LYS A 104 -7.64 16.07 4.72
C LYS A 104 -9.10 15.60 4.84
N GLU A 105 -10.06 16.48 4.58
CA GLU A 105 -11.48 16.13 4.72
C GLU A 105 -11.87 15.07 3.69
N LYS A 106 -11.44 15.26 2.44
CA LYS A 106 -11.66 14.27 1.37
C LYS A 106 -11.01 12.92 1.69
N PHE A 107 -9.82 12.92 2.30
CA PHE A 107 -9.16 11.69 2.73
C PHE A 107 -9.98 10.93 3.78
N GLU A 108 -10.43 11.59 4.85
CA GLU A 108 -11.23 10.94 5.91
C GLU A 108 -12.57 10.43 5.37
N GLN A 109 -13.28 11.23 4.57
CA GLN A 109 -14.54 10.79 3.93
C GLN A 109 -14.35 9.55 3.06
N LEU A 110 -13.21 9.46 2.35
CA LEU A 110 -12.89 8.28 1.56
C LEU A 110 -12.56 7.08 2.45
N TYR A 111 -11.81 7.31 3.52
CA TYR A 111 -11.43 6.24 4.45
C TYR A 111 -12.63 5.63 5.18
N ASP A 112 -13.65 6.42 5.51
CA ASP A 112 -14.90 5.91 6.07
C ASP A 112 -15.59 4.93 5.12
N GLN A 113 -15.64 5.26 3.82
CA GLN A 113 -16.20 4.39 2.79
C GLN A 113 -15.39 3.09 2.65
N VAL A 114 -14.07 3.21 2.66
CA VAL A 114 -13.15 2.07 2.61
C VAL A 114 -13.36 1.16 3.81
N SER A 115 -13.52 1.73 5.01
CA SER A 115 -13.72 0.97 6.25
C SER A 115 -14.97 0.10 6.21
N VAL A 116 -16.07 0.61 5.63
CA VAL A 116 -17.29 -0.20 5.40
C VAL A 116 -16.99 -1.37 4.45
N ALA A 117 -16.23 -1.14 3.39
CA ALA A 117 -15.92 -2.19 2.43
C ALA A 117 -14.92 -3.22 2.99
N LEU A 118 -13.95 -2.80 3.80
CA LEU A 118 -13.03 -3.69 4.52
C LEU A 118 -13.76 -4.66 5.47
N SER A 119 -14.90 -4.24 6.04
CA SER A 119 -15.69 -5.12 6.93
C SER A 119 -16.28 -6.35 6.22
N LYS A 120 -16.32 -6.33 4.89
CA LYS A 120 -16.88 -7.40 4.04
C LYS A 120 -15.81 -8.32 3.44
N ILE A 121 -14.55 -8.15 3.83
CA ILE A 121 -13.44 -8.94 3.29
C ILE A 121 -13.62 -10.43 3.61
N ASP A 122 -13.40 -11.26 2.60
CA ASP A 122 -13.36 -12.70 2.75
C ASP A 122 -12.00 -13.14 3.31
N ILE A 123 -11.97 -13.41 4.61
CA ILE A 123 -10.80 -13.89 5.36
C ILE A 123 -10.34 -15.30 4.94
N SER A 124 -11.12 -16.03 4.13
CA SER A 124 -10.66 -17.30 3.55
C SER A 124 -9.77 -17.10 2.32
N VAL A 125 -9.75 -15.87 1.76
CA VAL A 125 -8.95 -15.51 0.59
C VAL A 125 -7.73 -14.71 1.04
N ARG A 126 -6.55 -15.32 0.91
CA ARG A 126 -5.26 -14.74 1.32
C ARG A 126 -5.05 -13.34 0.75
N GLU A 127 -5.34 -13.15 -0.53
CA GLU A 127 -5.16 -11.90 -1.26
C GLU A 127 -5.98 -10.75 -0.66
N GLN A 128 -7.16 -11.05 -0.13
CA GLN A 128 -8.02 -10.05 0.52
C GLN A 128 -7.53 -9.74 1.94
N ILE A 129 -6.97 -10.73 2.66
CA ILE A 129 -6.24 -10.46 3.91
C ILE A 129 -5.05 -9.51 3.65
N GLU A 130 -4.26 -9.78 2.62
CA GLU A 130 -3.13 -8.92 2.27
C GLU A 130 -3.58 -7.50 1.90
N LEU A 131 -4.70 -7.37 1.16
CA LEU A 131 -5.30 -6.07 0.85
C LEU A 131 -5.77 -5.32 2.11
N TYR A 132 -6.46 -6.01 3.03
CA TYR A 132 -6.87 -5.46 4.32
C TYR A 132 -5.68 -4.84 5.05
N ILE A 133 -4.60 -5.61 5.20
CA ILE A 133 -3.38 -5.19 5.90
C ILE A 133 -2.76 -3.98 5.21
N LYS A 134 -2.69 -3.95 3.87
CA LYS A 134 -2.12 -2.83 3.10
C LYS A 134 -2.89 -1.53 3.31
N ILE A 135 -4.22 -1.57 3.19
CA ILE A 135 -5.06 -0.39 3.34
C ILE A 135 -4.94 0.16 4.76
N LYS A 136 -5.06 -0.71 5.76
CA LYS A 136 -4.93 -0.33 7.17
C LYS A 136 -3.55 0.22 7.49
N TYR A 137 -2.48 -0.39 6.97
CA TYR A 137 -1.11 0.12 7.09
C TYR A 137 -0.96 1.52 6.49
N ASN A 138 -1.47 1.74 5.27
CA ASN A 138 -1.38 3.04 4.60
C ASN A 138 -2.12 4.14 5.38
N TYR A 139 -3.25 3.81 6.00
CA TYR A 139 -3.94 4.74 6.90
C TYR A 139 -3.16 5.03 8.18
N CYS A 140 -2.56 4.01 8.82
CA CYS A 140 -1.68 4.22 9.98
C CYS A 140 -0.51 5.14 9.63
N TYR A 141 0.08 4.97 8.45
CA TYR A 141 1.15 5.82 7.94
C TYR A 141 0.67 7.26 7.73
N HIS A 142 -0.56 7.46 7.21
CA HIS A 142 -1.14 8.79 7.09
C HIS A 142 -1.35 9.44 8.46
N LEU A 143 -1.97 8.73 9.42
CA LEU A 143 -2.15 9.22 10.79
C LEU A 143 -0.82 9.63 11.43
N TRP A 144 0.23 8.83 11.25
CA TRP A 144 1.57 9.18 11.70
C TRP A 144 2.06 10.51 11.11
N LYS A 145 1.84 10.73 9.81
CA LYS A 145 2.21 11.99 9.14
C LYS A 145 1.36 13.19 9.58
N GLN A 146 0.16 12.95 10.11
CA GLN A 146 -0.69 13.98 10.69
C GLN A 146 -0.45 14.18 12.20
N GLU A 147 0.60 13.57 12.76
CA GLU A 147 0.93 13.62 14.19
C GLU A 147 -0.15 12.97 15.09
N GLU A 148 -1.04 12.17 14.52
CA GLU A 148 -2.11 11.42 15.21
C GLU A 148 -1.57 10.07 15.75
N MET A 149 -0.51 10.15 16.55
CA MET A 149 0.28 8.99 17.01
C MET A 149 -0.56 7.94 17.75
N ASP A 150 -1.45 8.37 18.65
CA ASP A 150 -2.24 7.45 19.48
C ASP A 150 -3.25 6.66 18.66
N LYS A 151 -3.92 7.30 17.70
CA LYS A 151 -4.83 6.63 16.76
C LYS A 151 -4.07 5.63 15.89
N SER A 152 -2.91 6.03 15.36
CA SER A 152 -2.06 5.15 14.55
C SER A 152 -1.59 3.94 15.35
N ARG A 153 -1.13 4.15 16.60
CA ARG A 153 -0.65 3.09 17.49
C ARG A 153 -1.76 2.08 17.82
N ALA A 154 -2.94 2.55 18.20
CA ALA A 154 -4.08 1.69 18.51
C ALA A 154 -4.44 0.80 17.31
N LEU A 155 -4.51 1.38 16.12
CA LEU A 155 -4.85 0.64 14.91
C LEU A 155 -3.74 -0.34 14.49
N LEU A 156 -2.46 0.02 14.65
CA LEU A 156 -1.33 -0.89 14.37
C LEU A 156 -1.38 -2.14 15.26
N LEU A 157 -1.70 -1.99 16.54
CA LEU A 157 -1.87 -3.11 17.45
C LEU A 157 -3.02 -4.02 17.03
N GLU A 158 -4.16 -3.44 16.61
CA GLU A 158 -5.30 -4.20 16.07
C GLU A 158 -4.91 -5.00 14.81
N ILE A 159 -4.16 -4.39 13.88
CA ILE A 159 -3.70 -5.07 12.66
C ILE A 159 -2.74 -6.21 13.01
N ILE A 160 -1.82 -6.00 13.96
CA ILE A 160 -0.88 -7.06 14.41
C ILE A 160 -1.65 -8.21 15.07
N GLU A 161 -2.66 -7.93 15.89
CA GLU A 161 -3.53 -8.95 16.47
C GLU A 161 -4.29 -9.73 15.37
N PHE A 162 -4.81 -9.02 14.37
CA PHE A 162 -5.42 -9.63 13.19
C PHE A 162 -4.44 -10.57 12.45
N CYS A 163 -3.20 -10.12 12.20
CA CYS A 163 -2.15 -10.95 11.60
C CYS A 163 -1.90 -12.23 12.41
N ASN A 164 -1.82 -12.13 13.74
CA ASN A 164 -1.62 -13.28 14.62
C ASN A 164 -2.82 -14.24 14.58
N LYS A 165 -4.05 -13.71 14.63
CA LYS A 165 -5.29 -14.49 14.59
C LYS A 165 -5.42 -15.33 13.32
N TYR A 166 -5.01 -14.77 12.18
CA TYR A 166 -5.11 -15.44 10.87
C TYR A 166 -3.78 -16.01 10.37
N HIS A 167 -2.77 -16.10 11.25
CA HIS A 167 -1.44 -16.64 10.94
C HIS A 167 -0.79 -16.03 9.69
N SER A 168 -1.00 -14.73 9.48
CA SER A 168 -0.40 -14.00 8.37
C SER A 168 0.85 -13.26 8.84
N SER A 169 1.99 -13.57 8.24
CA SER A 169 3.22 -12.76 8.41
C SER A 169 3.30 -11.61 7.42
N PHE A 170 2.28 -11.42 6.57
CA PHE A 170 2.31 -10.44 5.49
C PHE A 170 2.57 -9.03 6.04
N ARG A 171 3.72 -8.44 5.65
CA ARG A 171 4.14 -7.09 6.05
C ARG A 171 4.24 -6.88 7.57
N LEU A 172 4.37 -7.96 8.34
CA LEU A 172 4.44 -7.89 9.79
C LEU A 172 5.68 -7.11 10.27
N ALA A 173 6.81 -7.25 9.56
CA ALA A 173 8.02 -6.46 9.81
C ALA A 173 7.76 -4.94 9.67
N ASP A 174 7.09 -4.54 8.59
CA ASP A 174 6.75 -3.13 8.33
C ASP A 174 5.78 -2.57 9.37
N LEU A 175 4.81 -3.39 9.83
CA LEU A 175 3.87 -3.02 10.90
C LEU A 175 4.61 -2.72 12.22
N TYR A 176 5.53 -3.59 12.64
CA TYR A 176 6.33 -3.35 13.84
C TYR A 176 7.27 -2.15 13.70
N CYS A 177 7.83 -1.93 12.51
CA CYS A 177 8.68 -0.76 12.24
C CYS A 177 7.88 0.54 12.41
N LEU A 178 6.68 0.62 11.82
CA LEU A 178 5.80 1.78 11.98
C LEU A 178 5.30 1.94 13.42
N LEU A 179 5.03 0.83 14.11
CA LEU A 179 4.65 0.85 15.53
C LEU A 179 5.76 1.42 16.42
N GLY A 180 7.02 1.10 16.11
CA GLY A 180 8.19 1.74 16.73
C GLY A 180 8.16 3.26 16.53
N ASN A 181 7.98 3.72 15.28
CA ASN A 181 7.98 5.15 14.96
C ASN A 181 6.92 5.94 15.74
N VAL A 182 5.70 5.41 15.86
CA VAL A 182 4.60 6.11 16.55
C VAL A 182 4.64 5.94 18.08
N THR A 183 5.56 5.13 18.60
CA THR A 183 5.72 4.89 20.05
C THR A 183 6.96 5.59 20.61
N GLU A 184 7.89 6.00 19.75
CA GLU A 184 9.19 6.50 20.16
C GLU A 184 9.14 7.72 21.08
N ASP A 185 8.28 8.70 20.77
CA ASP A 185 8.12 9.91 21.59
C ASP A 185 7.46 9.62 22.95
N LEU A 186 6.78 8.47 23.07
CA LEU A 186 6.13 8.04 24.31
C LEU A 186 7.09 7.25 25.19
N ASP A 187 7.74 6.23 24.61
CA ASP A 187 8.67 5.36 25.31
C ASP A 187 9.67 4.75 24.31
N LEU A 188 10.90 5.27 24.34
CA LEU A 188 11.99 4.82 23.48
C LEU A 188 12.37 3.35 23.74
N SER A 189 12.26 2.85 24.98
CA SER A 189 12.58 1.46 25.30
C SER A 189 11.59 0.52 24.62
N VAL A 190 10.30 0.84 24.73
CA VAL A 190 9.23 0.07 24.08
C VAL A 190 9.34 0.16 22.55
N ALA A 191 9.68 1.33 22.01
CA ALA A 191 9.92 1.49 20.57
C ALA A 191 11.10 0.62 20.08
N LYS A 192 12.20 0.57 20.84
CA LYS A 192 13.36 -0.31 20.55
C LYS A 192 12.95 -1.79 20.48
N ASP A 193 12.08 -2.26 21.38
CA ASP A 193 11.57 -3.63 21.32
C ASP A 193 10.78 -3.92 20.02
N TYR A 194 9.99 -2.96 19.54
CA TYR A 194 9.29 -3.11 18.26
C TYR A 194 10.24 -3.12 17.06
N TYR A 195 11.27 -2.27 17.06
CA TYR A 195 12.30 -2.30 16.01
C TYR A 195 13.09 -3.60 16.01
N ILE A 196 13.41 -4.17 17.18
CA ILE A 196 14.07 -5.48 17.29
C ILE A 196 13.19 -6.57 16.67
N LYS A 197 11.88 -6.58 16.97
CA LYS A 197 10.93 -7.51 16.33
C LYS A 197 10.89 -7.33 14.81
N ALA A 198 10.84 -6.09 14.32
CA ALA A 198 10.87 -5.79 12.90
C ALA A 198 12.15 -6.31 12.22
N LYS A 199 13.32 -6.08 12.83
CA LYS A 199 14.62 -6.58 12.34
C LYS A 199 14.62 -8.10 12.21
N VAL A 200 14.19 -8.81 13.24
CA VAL A 200 14.11 -10.28 13.22
C VAL A 200 13.21 -10.78 12.09
N LEU A 201 12.05 -10.14 11.89
CA LEU A 201 11.13 -10.50 10.81
C LEU A 201 11.73 -10.23 9.42
N TYR A 202 12.41 -9.08 9.22
CA TYR A 202 13.11 -8.83 7.95
C TYR A 202 14.21 -9.86 7.67
N LEU A 203 14.93 -10.33 8.69
CA LEU A 203 15.92 -11.40 8.52
C LEU A 203 15.26 -12.73 8.11
N ILE A 204 14.13 -13.09 8.72
CA ILE A 204 13.34 -14.28 8.35
C ILE A 204 12.85 -14.17 6.89
N GLU A 205 12.49 -12.97 6.45
CA GLU A 205 12.07 -12.66 5.07
C GLU A 205 13.24 -12.58 4.07
N ASN A 206 14.49 -12.78 4.52
CA ASN A 206 15.72 -12.57 3.74
C ASN A 206 15.86 -11.14 3.18
N ASN A 207 15.27 -10.15 3.85
CA ASN A 207 15.38 -8.74 3.52
C ASN A 207 16.51 -8.07 4.32
N GLU A 208 17.75 -8.49 4.05
CA GLU A 208 18.95 -8.02 4.75
C GLU A 208 19.11 -6.51 4.67
N VAL A 209 18.74 -5.89 3.55
CA VAL A 209 18.80 -4.44 3.35
C VAL A 209 17.95 -3.71 4.39
N MET A 210 16.71 -4.14 4.62
CA MET A 210 15.85 -3.52 5.63
C MET A 210 16.29 -3.86 7.05
N ALA A 211 16.75 -5.09 7.30
CA ALA A 211 17.28 -5.49 8.60
C ALA A 211 18.49 -4.61 9.01
N LEU A 212 19.42 -4.34 8.08
CA LEU A 212 20.57 -3.47 8.30
C LEU A 212 20.18 -2.01 8.55
N LYS A 213 19.17 -1.50 7.84
CA LYS A 213 18.65 -0.14 8.09
C LYS A 213 18.09 0.01 9.51
N VAL A 214 17.33 -0.98 9.97
CA VAL A 214 16.80 -0.99 11.34
C VAL A 214 17.93 -1.12 12.36
N GLU A 215 18.95 -1.93 12.09
CA GLU A 215 20.13 -2.05 12.94
C GLU A 215 20.92 -0.76 13.07
N GLN A 216 21.18 -0.07 11.96
CA GLN A 216 21.83 1.25 11.97
C GLN A 216 21.02 2.24 12.83
N TYR A 217 19.71 2.29 12.63
CA TYR A 217 18.82 3.13 13.42
C TYR A 217 18.89 2.83 14.93
N LEU A 218 18.94 1.55 15.30
CA LEU A 218 19.05 1.10 16.69
C LEU A 218 20.42 1.40 17.32
N MET A 219 21.48 1.53 16.52
CA MET A 219 22.82 1.90 16.99
C MET A 219 22.98 3.41 17.17
N ASP A 220 22.29 4.21 16.35
CA ASP A 220 22.36 5.67 16.36
C ASP A 220 21.51 6.30 17.50
N LYS A 221 20.62 5.53 18.15
CA LYS A 221 19.73 5.95 19.25
C LYS A 221 19.97 5.18 20.55
#